data_AF-A0A5K1E9Q6-F1
#
_entry.id   AF-A0A5K1E9Q6-F1
#
_cell.length_a   1.000
_cell.length_b   1.000
_cell.length_c   1.000
_cell.angle_alpha   90.00
_cell.angle_beta   90.00
_cell.angle_gamma   90.00
#
_symmetry.space_group_name_H-M   'P 1'
#
loop_
_entity.id
_entity.type
_entity.pdbx_description
1 polymer ?
#
loop_
_entity_poly.entity_id
_entity_poly.type
_entity_poly.pdbx_seq_one_letter_code
_entity_poly.pdbx_strand_id
1 'polypeptide(L)'
;MGDFNLILVIVAAVVCVIVFCFNIYLLVSYQHPDDVNQAYFPKIVVVLGLTIAGISILMLPADVANRQACRHAIYNGACNLTLPMRDLWLAIYIVDAVLVFFVIPFAMFYYEGDQD
;
A
#
# COMPACT_ATOMS: atom_id res chain seq x y z
N MET A 1 -6.33 23.33 16.48
CA MET A 1 -5.40 23.74 15.39
C MET A 1 -4.21 22.76 15.21
N GLY A 2 -4.36 21.50 15.60
CA GLY A 2 -3.54 20.37 15.12
C GLY A 2 -4.36 19.33 14.34
N ASP A 3 -5.63 19.65 14.07
CA ASP A 3 -6.66 18.65 13.79
C ASP A 3 -6.65 18.20 12.32
N PHE A 4 -6.22 19.06 11.38
CA PHE A 4 -6.32 18.77 9.95
C PHE A 4 -5.30 17.72 9.46
N ASN A 5 -4.06 17.76 9.95
CA ASN A 5 -3.05 16.75 9.59
C ASN A 5 -3.34 15.41 10.29
N LEU A 6 -3.88 15.44 11.50
CA LEU A 6 -4.31 14.25 12.22
C LEU A 6 -5.47 13.55 11.48
N ILE A 7 -6.43 14.32 10.96
CA ILE A 7 -7.49 13.79 10.09
C ILE A 7 -6.91 13.15 8.83
N LEU A 8 -5.94 13.79 8.16
CA LEU A 8 -5.33 13.23 6.96
C LEU A 8 -4.63 11.89 7.23
N VAL A 9 -3.91 11.78 8.35
CA VAL A 9 -3.25 10.55 8.77
C VAL A 9 -4.26 9.45 9.12
N ILE A 10 -5.34 9.80 9.83
CA ILE A 10 -6.41 8.84 10.15
C ILE A 10 -7.08 8.33 8.87
N VAL A 11 -7.42 9.22 7.95
CA VAL A 11 -8.03 8.85 6.66
C VAL A 11 -7.08 7.94 5.88
N ALA A 12 -5.80 8.29 5.78
CA ALA A 12 -4.81 7.46 5.10
C ALA A 12 -4.71 6.05 5.74
N ALA A 13 -4.65 5.98 7.08
CA ALA A 13 -4.59 4.70 7.78
C ALA A 13 -5.85 3.84 7.55
N VAL A 14 -7.04 4.44 7.65
CA VAL A 14 -8.32 3.75 7.41
C VAL A 14 -8.40 3.25 5.98
N VAL A 15 -8.01 4.07 5.01
CA VAL A 15 -8.01 3.70 3.59
C VAL A 15 -7.03 2.56 3.33
N CYS A 16 -5.83 2.57 3.91
CA CYS A 16 -4.88 1.45 3.81
C CYS A 16 -5.47 0.13 4.33
N VAL A 17 -6.16 0.16 5.47
CA VAL A 17 -6.83 -1.04 6.02
C VAL A 17 -7.95 -1.52 5.10
N ILE A 18 -8.76 -0.61 4.56
CA ILE A 18 -9.84 -0.95 3.62
C ILE A 18 -9.27 -1.61 2.36
N VAL A 19 -8.20 -1.04 1.78
CA VAL A 19 -7.54 -1.60 0.59
C VAL A 19 -7.00 -3.00 0.88
N PHE A 20 -6.37 -3.20 2.04
CA PHE A 20 -5.88 -4.51 2.44
C PHE A 20 -7.01 -5.55 2.56
N CYS A 21 -8.10 -5.21 3.25
CA CYS A 21 -9.28 -6.08 3.38
C CYS A 21 -9.92 -6.38 2.01
N PHE A 22 -9.99 -5.39 1.13
CA PHE A 22 -10.52 -5.55 -0.23
C PHE A 22 -9.67 -6.51 -1.06
N ASN A 23 -8.34 -6.43 -0.96
CA ASN A 23 -7.45 -7.35 -1.66
C ASN A 23 -7.55 -8.79 -1.14
N ILE A 24 -7.77 -8.98 0.17
CA ILE A 24 -8.09 -10.31 0.72
C ILE A 24 -9.40 -10.84 0.13
N TYR A 25 -10.43 -10.01 0.07
CA TYR A 25 -11.72 -10.39 -0.52
C TYR A 25 -11.57 -10.80 -1.99
N LEU A 26 -10.81 -10.02 -2.79
CA LEU A 26 -10.52 -10.37 -4.17
C LEU A 26 -9.82 -11.73 -4.29
N LEU A 27 -8.81 -12.00 -3.46
CA LEU A 27 -8.12 -13.28 -3.48
C LEU A 27 -9.06 -14.43 -3.16
N VAL A 28 -9.88 -14.32 -2.10
CA VAL A 28 -10.82 -15.38 -1.70
C VAL A 28 -11.90 -15.61 -2.76
N SER A 29 -12.34 -14.57 -3.46
CA SER A 29 -13.40 -14.66 -4.47
C SER A 29 -12.91 -15.17 -5.82
N TYR A 30 -11.64 -14.93 -6.19
CA TYR A 30 -11.09 -15.28 -7.50
C TYR A 30 -10.02 -16.38 -7.46
N GLN A 31 -9.72 -16.97 -6.30
CA GLN A 31 -8.85 -18.14 -6.22
C GLN A 31 -9.46 -19.34 -6.94
N HIS A 32 -8.58 -20.18 -7.51
CA HIS A 32 -9.00 -21.43 -8.13
C HIS A 32 -9.52 -22.42 -7.06
N PRO A 33 -10.57 -23.22 -7.34
CA PRO A 33 -11.12 -24.17 -6.37
C PRO A 33 -10.13 -25.24 -5.91
N ASP A 34 -9.17 -25.62 -6.76
CA ASP A 34 -8.16 -26.63 -6.41
C ASP A 34 -7.09 -26.07 -5.45
N ASP A 35 -6.91 -24.74 -5.40
CA ASP A 35 -5.98 -24.07 -4.51
C ASP A 35 -6.59 -23.66 -3.17
N VAL A 36 -7.83 -24.08 -2.86
CA VAL A 36 -8.50 -23.70 -1.61
C VAL A 36 -7.68 -24.21 -0.42
N ASN A 37 -7.19 -23.27 0.39
CA ASN A 37 -6.39 -23.52 1.59
C ASN A 37 -5.00 -24.16 1.34
N GLN A 38 -4.48 -24.08 0.11
CA GLN A 38 -3.10 -24.45 -0.25
C GLN A 38 -2.27 -23.22 -0.64
N ALA A 39 -0.94 -23.39 -0.74
CA ALA A 39 0.02 -22.37 -1.19
C ALA A 39 -0.10 -20.98 -0.51
N TYR A 40 0.03 -20.95 0.82
CA TYR A 40 -0.10 -19.69 1.59
C TYR A 40 0.97 -18.64 1.26
N PHE A 41 2.18 -19.07 0.92
CA PHE A 41 3.29 -18.14 0.65
C PHE A 41 3.02 -17.26 -0.59
N PRO A 42 2.72 -17.81 -1.78
CA PRO A 42 2.33 -17.01 -2.94
C PRO A 42 1.11 -16.11 -2.68
N LYS A 43 0.11 -16.60 -1.94
CA LYS A 43 -1.09 -15.83 -1.61
C LYS A 43 -0.79 -14.58 -0.78
N ILE A 44 0.12 -14.69 0.20
CA ILE A 44 0.57 -13.53 0.98
C ILE A 44 1.26 -12.51 0.07
N VAL A 45 2.13 -12.99 -0.83
CA VAL A 45 2.84 -12.12 -1.79
C VAL A 45 1.86 -11.39 -2.72
N VAL A 46 0.81 -12.07 -3.20
CA VAL A 46 -0.24 -11.46 -4.02
C VAL A 46 -1.00 -10.37 -3.26
N VAL A 47 -1.47 -10.64 -2.04
CA VAL A 47 -2.20 -9.64 -1.25
C VAL A 47 -1.32 -8.44 -0.93
N LEU A 48 -0.05 -8.66 -0.58
CA LEU A 48 0.91 -7.58 -0.32
C LEU A 48 1.18 -6.76 -1.59
N GLY A 49 1.44 -7.41 -2.72
CA GLY A 49 1.69 -6.73 -4.00
C GLY A 49 0.51 -5.87 -4.45
N LEU A 50 -0.71 -6.42 -4.41
CA LEU A 50 -1.93 -5.68 -4.75
C LEU A 50 -2.19 -4.51 -3.78
N THR A 51 -1.88 -4.69 -2.50
CA THR A 51 -2.06 -3.64 -1.49
C THR A 51 -1.09 -2.49 -1.72
N ILE A 52 0.18 -2.78 -1.98
CA ILE A 52 1.19 -1.74 -2.21
C ILE A 52 0.89 -1.01 -3.52
N ALA A 53 0.54 -1.72 -4.60
CA ALA A 53 0.10 -1.11 -5.86
C ALA A 53 -1.11 -0.18 -5.66
N GLY A 54 -2.11 -0.61 -4.88
CA GLY A 54 -3.28 0.21 -4.54
C GLY A 54 -2.92 1.47 -3.74
N ILE A 55 -2.02 1.34 -2.76
CA ILE A 55 -1.52 2.47 -1.97
C ILE A 55 -0.75 3.46 -2.86
N SER A 56 0.09 2.98 -3.78
CA SER A 56 0.85 3.83 -4.72
C SER A 56 -0.05 4.74 -5.57
N ILE A 57 -1.23 4.26 -5.98
CA ILE A 57 -2.22 5.08 -6.69
C ILE A 57 -2.85 6.12 -5.75
N LEU A 58 -3.20 5.71 -4.53
CA LEU A 58 -3.86 6.58 -3.54
C LEU A 58 -2.92 7.62 -2.92
N MET A 59 -1.61 7.43 -3.04
CA MET A 59 -0.62 8.45 -2.67
C MET A 59 -0.68 9.70 -3.53
N LEU A 60 -1.13 9.61 -4.79
CA LEU A 60 -1.27 10.75 -5.68
C LEU A 60 -2.26 11.81 -5.15
N PRO A 61 -3.53 11.47 -4.86
CA PRO A 61 -4.45 12.43 -4.26
C PRO A 61 -4.04 12.82 -2.83
N ALA A 62 -3.39 11.92 -2.07
CA ALA A 62 -2.88 12.25 -0.74
C ALA A 62 -1.77 13.33 -0.78
N ASP A 63 -0.86 13.28 -1.75
CA ASP A 63 0.17 14.31 -1.94
C ASP A 63 -0.44 15.66 -2.34
N VAL A 64 -1.44 15.66 -3.23
CA VAL A 64 -2.18 16.88 -3.59
C VAL A 64 -2.87 17.50 -2.36
N ALA A 65 -3.55 16.69 -1.55
CA ALA A 65 -4.21 17.14 -0.33
C ALA A 65 -3.21 17.67 0.72
N ASN A 66 -2.07 16.99 0.90
CA ASN A 66 -1.03 17.39 1.85
C ASN A 66 -0.41 18.76 1.47
N ARG A 67 -0.17 19.01 0.17
CA ARG A 67 0.33 20.31 -0.32
C ARG A 67 -0.71 21.42 -0.19
N GLN A 68 -1.98 21.13 -0.44
CA GLN A 68 -3.08 22.09 -0.26
C GLN A 68 -3.25 22.50 1.21
N ALA A 69 -3.11 21.55 2.13
CA ALA A 69 -3.16 21.81 3.56
C ALA A 69 -2.05 22.76 4.03
N CYS A 70 -0.81 22.61 3.52
CA CYS A 70 0.29 23.54 3.83
C CYS A 70 0.05 24.96 3.26
N ARG A 71 -0.57 25.11 2.08
CA ARG A 71 -0.87 26.45 1.51
C ARG A 71 -1.94 27.23 2.28
N HIS A 72 -2.85 26.55 2.96
CA HIS A 72 -3.89 27.20 3.80
C HIS A 72 -3.45 27.44 5.24
N ALA A 73 -2.24 27.03 5.63
CA ALA A 73 -1.73 27.27 6.97
C ALA A 73 -1.31 28.74 7.16
N ILE A 74 -2.08 29.47 7.96
CA ILE A 74 -1.88 30.90 8.27
C ILE A 74 -0.58 31.14 9.08
N TYR A 75 0.07 30.09 9.59
CA TYR A 75 1.29 30.17 10.42
C TYR A 75 2.45 29.38 9.79
N ASN A 76 3.58 30.06 9.58
CA ASN A 76 4.80 29.53 8.92
C ASN A 76 5.38 28.24 9.56
N GLY A 77 5.02 27.91 10.81
CA GLY A 77 5.46 26.70 11.50
C GLY A 77 4.57 25.45 11.33
N ALA A 78 3.35 25.58 10.81
CA ALA A 78 2.39 24.47 10.74
C ALA A 78 2.67 23.49 9.58
N CYS A 79 3.53 23.86 8.63
CA CYS A 79 3.98 22.97 7.55
C CYS A 79 5.03 21.94 8.04
N ASN A 80 5.52 22.05 9.29
CA ASN A 80 6.47 21.10 9.87
C ASN A 80 5.79 19.85 10.46
N LEU A 81 4.46 19.84 10.53
CA LEU A 81 3.65 18.71 11.02
C LEU A 81 2.90 18.01 9.87
N THR A 82 3.32 18.17 8.62
CA THR A 82 2.73 17.49 7.46
C THR A 82 3.35 16.11 7.28
N LEU A 83 2.65 15.22 6.56
CA LEU A 83 3.22 13.91 6.20
C LEU A 83 4.51 14.08 5.37
N PRO A 84 5.61 13.39 5.72
CA PRO A 84 6.87 13.44 4.97
C PRO A 84 6.72 12.65 3.65
N MET A 85 6.04 13.26 2.68
CA MET A 85 5.68 12.60 1.41
C MET A 85 6.90 12.14 0.62
N ARG A 86 8.02 12.87 0.67
CA ARG A 86 9.26 12.48 -0.02
C ARG A 86 9.79 11.13 0.48
N ASP A 87 9.80 10.95 1.80
CA ASP A 87 10.31 9.73 2.43
C ASP A 87 9.33 8.57 2.20
N LEU A 88 8.02 8.85 2.26
CA LEU A 88 6.97 7.87 1.98
C LEU A 88 7.04 7.35 0.53
N TRP A 89 7.19 8.25 -0.45
CA TRP A 89 7.36 7.88 -1.86
C TRP A 89 8.62 7.06 -2.09
N LEU A 90 9.74 7.47 -1.49
CA LEU A 90 11.00 6.73 -1.59
C LEU A 90 10.88 5.33 -1.00
N ALA A 91 10.25 5.20 0.17
CA ALA A 91 10.00 3.91 0.80
C ALA A 91 9.16 2.99 -0.10
N ILE A 92 8.06 3.49 -0.66
CA ILE A 92 7.18 2.69 -1.52
C ILE A 92 7.86 2.30 -2.82
N TYR A 93 8.62 3.19 -3.46
CA TYR A 93 9.38 2.81 -4.66
C TYR A 93 10.45 1.75 -4.41
N ILE A 94 11.12 1.81 -3.25
CA ILE A 94 12.09 0.76 -2.88
C ILE A 94 11.36 -0.57 -2.65
N VAL A 95 10.23 -0.55 -1.94
CA VAL A 95 9.42 -1.76 -1.69
C VAL A 95 8.87 -2.34 -2.99
N ASP A 96 8.38 -1.51 -3.91
CA ASP A 96 7.91 -1.93 -5.23
C ASP A 96 9.03 -2.58 -6.03
N ALA A 97 10.23 -1.98 -6.06
CA ALA A 97 11.38 -2.55 -6.75
C ALA A 97 11.76 -3.92 -6.16
N VAL A 98 11.78 -4.06 -4.84
CA VAL A 98 12.09 -5.34 -4.17
C VAL A 98 11.03 -6.39 -4.49
N LEU A 99 9.75 -6.03 -4.46
CA LEU A 99 8.66 -6.94 -4.76
C LEU A 99 8.72 -7.44 -6.21
N VAL A 100 8.86 -6.52 -7.17
CA VAL A 100 8.82 -6.86 -8.60
C VAL A 100 10.04 -7.65 -9.04
N PHE A 101 11.25 -7.28 -8.59
CA PHE A 101 12.48 -7.92 -9.08
C PHE A 101 12.89 -9.16 -8.29
N PHE A 102 12.53 -9.26 -7.02
CA PHE A 102 13.02 -10.35 -6.16
C PHE A 102 11.89 -11.22 -5.62
N VAL A 103 10.88 -10.65 -4.97
CA VAL A 103 9.88 -11.44 -4.23
C VAL A 103 8.89 -12.14 -5.15
N ILE A 104 8.32 -11.44 -6.13
CA ILE A 104 7.32 -12.01 -7.05
C ILE A 104 7.93 -13.11 -7.92
N PRO A 105 9.11 -12.93 -8.57
CA PRO A 105 9.73 -14.00 -9.35
C PRO A 105 10.05 -15.21 -8.49
N PHE A 106 10.59 -15.00 -7.28
CA PHE A 106 10.89 -16.11 -6.37
C PHE A 106 9.63 -16.85 -5.92
N ALA A 107 8.55 -16.14 -5.61
CA ALA A 107 7.27 -16.74 -5.25
C ALA A 107 6.64 -17.54 -6.41
N MET A 108 6.81 -17.07 -7.65
CA MET A 108 6.38 -17.79 -8.85
C MET A 108 7.16 -19.09 -9.02
N PHE A 109 8.49 -19.03 -8.99
CA PHE A 109 9.33 -20.25 -9.08
C PHE A 109 9.05 -21.24 -7.95
N TYR A 110 8.85 -20.74 -6.72
CA TYR A 110 8.51 -21.60 -5.58
C TYR A 110 7.16 -22.30 -5.76
N TYR A 111 6.16 -21.58 -6.30
CA TYR A 111 4.84 -22.15 -6.54
C TYR A 111 4.85 -23.20 -7.65
N GLU A 112 5.53 -22.92 -8.77
CA GLU A 112 5.66 -23.86 -9.89
C GLU A 112 6.49 -25.10 -9.50
N GLY A 113 7.53 -24.94 -8.68
CA GLY A 113 8.37 -26.06 -8.24
C GLY A 113 7.76 -26.97 -7.18
N ASP A 114 6.65 -26.58 -6.54
CA ASP A 114 5.87 -27.43 -5.62
C ASP A 114 4.81 -28.25 -6.37
N GLN A 115 4.56 -27.95 -7.65
CA GLN A 115 3.61 -28.66 -8.52
C GLN A 115 4.24 -29.86 -9.27
N ASP A 116 5.54 -30.10 -9.11
CA ASP A 116 6.27 -31.30 -9.58
C ASP A 116 6.27 -32.42 -8.51
#